data_AF-A0A9P8B9Z4-F1
#
_entry.id   AF-A0A9P8B9Z4-F1
#
_cell.length_a   1.000
_cell.length_b   1.000
_cell.length_c   1.000
_cell.angle_alpha   90.00
_cell.angle_beta   90.00
_cell.angle_gamma   90.00
#
_symmetry.space_group_name_H-M   'P 1'
#
loop_
_entity.id
_entity.type
_entity.pdbx_description
1 polymer ?
#
loop_
_entity_poly.entity_id
_entity_poly.type
_entity_poly.pdbx_seq_one_letter_code
_entity_poly.pdbx_strand_id
1 'polypeptide(L)'
;MINSYVKHKGCAQLDDFEMPKGYICMIAHAIDGGYGDPKACLTMVLQYWKNTTASLSWTGHPFINGLLQREMSLARQKHVRKFGTMIHFVYLSTQLWKYDWHQYDSPKDCLDLWDGIMLNIFTSAQVSKYIESTACEGSGQGLHYKDVEFVIFCNEHGQPEFTMEVKKDGKGMTAMPWRNPEHSLHQGSGQHPLMCNPLLTRVAILLAKGAFHDYQTVDELLNIVLPEEGIVRIHWH
;
A
#
# COMPACT_ATOMS: atom_id res chain seq x y z
N MET A 1 40.57 8.01 14.90
CA MET A 1 41.01 9.26 14.27
C MET A 1 39.87 9.67 13.32
N ILE A 2 39.05 10.64 13.72
CA ILE A 2 37.85 11.07 12.98
C ILE A 2 38.32 12.06 11.91
N ASN A 3 38.26 11.68 10.64
CA ASN A 3 38.50 12.61 9.54
C ASN A 3 37.31 13.56 9.43
N SER A 4 37.55 14.82 9.76
CA SER A 4 36.62 15.93 9.59
C SER A 4 36.34 16.13 8.10
N TYR A 5 35.09 15.91 7.67
CA TYR A 5 34.63 16.24 6.32
C TYR A 5 34.60 17.76 6.14
N VAL A 6 35.43 18.27 5.21
CA VAL A 6 35.44 19.68 4.80
C VAL A 6 34.38 19.87 3.70
N LYS A 7 33.43 20.77 3.94
CA LYS A 7 32.32 21.07 3.03
C LYS A 7 32.79 22.04 1.93
N HIS A 8 33.15 21.54 0.76
CA HIS A 8 33.39 22.38 -0.41
C HIS A 8 32.06 22.94 -0.95
N LYS A 9 31.85 24.26 -0.84
CA LYS A 9 30.79 25.00 -1.54
C LYS A 9 31.26 25.32 -2.96
N GLY A 10 31.17 24.34 -3.86
CA GLY A 10 31.22 24.56 -5.31
C GLY A 10 29.82 24.53 -5.89
N CYS A 11 29.54 25.38 -6.89
CA CYS A 11 28.27 25.43 -7.58
C CYS A 11 27.99 24.06 -8.24
N ALA A 12 26.91 23.39 -7.84
CA ALA A 12 26.60 22.02 -8.28
C ALA A 12 26.34 21.97 -9.80
N GLN A 13 27.26 21.38 -10.56
CA GLN A 13 26.99 20.94 -11.93
C GLN A 13 26.38 19.54 -11.90
N LEU A 14 25.34 19.30 -12.69
CA LEU A 14 24.65 18.00 -12.79
C LEU A 14 25.58 16.86 -13.25
N ASP A 15 26.71 17.20 -13.86
CA ASP A 15 27.72 16.26 -14.37
C ASP A 15 28.88 16.03 -13.38
N ASP A 16 28.90 16.70 -12.23
CA ASP A 16 29.96 16.57 -11.24
C ASP A 16 29.63 15.47 -10.21
N PHE A 17 30.27 14.32 -10.39
CA PHE A 17 29.99 13.06 -9.69
C PHE A 17 30.42 13.01 -8.22
N GLU A 18 31.13 14.01 -7.71
CA GLU A 18 31.51 14.06 -6.29
C GLU A 18 30.33 14.43 -5.37
N MET A 19 29.42 15.29 -5.84
CA MET A 19 28.20 15.67 -5.11
C MET A 19 27.23 14.48 -4.86
N PRO A 20 26.91 13.65 -5.88
CA PRO A 20 26.10 12.44 -5.69
C PRO A 20 26.71 11.41 -4.73
N LYS A 21 28.04 11.22 -4.74
CA LYS A 21 28.71 10.27 -3.82
C LYS A 21 28.56 10.68 -2.37
N GLY A 22 28.81 11.96 -2.05
CA GLY A 22 28.62 12.49 -0.71
C GLY A 22 27.18 12.34 -0.21
N TYR A 23 26.21 12.57 -1.10
CA TYR A 23 24.78 12.36 -0.80
C TYR A 23 24.44 10.88 -0.58
N ILE A 24 24.97 9.96 -1.39
CA ILE A 24 24.78 8.51 -1.23
C ILE A 24 25.39 8.02 0.10
N CYS A 25 26.57 8.51 0.48
CA CYS A 25 27.18 8.19 1.78
C CYS A 25 26.31 8.69 2.93
N MET A 26 25.75 9.90 2.81
CA MET A 26 24.82 10.45 3.80
C MET A 26 23.56 9.58 3.92
N ILE A 27 22.97 9.13 2.81
CA ILE A 27 21.84 8.17 2.83
C ILE A 27 22.24 6.89 3.58
N ALA A 28 23.40 6.32 3.26
CA ALA A 28 23.87 5.09 3.87
C ALA A 28 24.12 5.22 5.38
N HIS A 29 24.53 6.40 5.85
CA HIS A 29 24.66 6.70 7.29
C HIS A 29 23.32 6.97 7.98
N ALA A 30 22.35 7.53 7.27
CA ALA A 30 21.03 7.85 7.82
C ALA A 30 20.10 6.63 7.91
N ILE A 31 20.41 5.55 7.19
CA ILE A 31 19.67 4.30 7.27
C ILE A 31 20.14 3.54 8.51
N ASP A 32 19.27 3.45 9.51
CA ASP A 32 19.48 2.57 10.65
C ASP A 32 19.63 1.12 10.19
N GLY A 33 20.58 0.41 10.79
CA GLY A 33 20.71 -1.02 10.59
C GLY A 33 19.60 -1.83 11.26
N GLY A 34 19.66 -3.16 11.14
CA GLY A 34 18.69 -4.06 11.77
C GLY A 34 18.78 -4.07 13.31
N TYR A 35 17.79 -4.63 13.99
CA TYR A 35 17.92 -4.88 15.44
C TYR A 35 19.14 -5.79 15.69
N GLY A 36 20.18 -5.26 16.30
CA GLY A 36 21.46 -5.96 16.55
C GLY A 36 22.55 -5.79 15.48
N ASP A 37 22.27 -5.10 14.37
CA ASP A 37 23.29 -4.73 13.37
C ASP A 37 23.27 -3.21 13.17
N PRO A 38 24.35 -2.48 13.51
CA PRO A 38 24.40 -1.03 13.36
C PRO A 38 24.50 -0.57 11.90
N LYS A 39 24.65 -1.48 10.91
CA LYS A 39 24.96 -1.12 9.53
C LYS A 39 23.74 -1.19 8.61
N ALA A 40 23.65 -0.22 7.69
CA ALA A 40 22.65 -0.18 6.65
C ALA A 40 22.78 -1.37 5.66
N CYS A 41 21.64 -1.82 5.13
CA CYS A 41 21.60 -2.82 4.08
C CYS A 41 21.86 -2.22 2.69
N LEU A 42 22.71 -2.87 1.91
CA LEU A 42 23.07 -2.47 0.54
C LEU A 42 21.83 -2.27 -0.35
N THR A 43 20.87 -3.20 -0.29
CA THR A 43 19.67 -3.11 -1.13
C THR A 43 18.77 -1.94 -0.74
N MET A 44 18.81 -1.51 0.52
CA MET A 44 18.04 -0.38 1.01
C MET A 44 18.65 0.94 0.54
N VAL A 45 19.98 1.09 0.63
CA VAL A 45 20.70 2.24 0.06
C VAL A 45 20.42 2.37 -1.44
N LEU A 46 20.46 1.26 -2.18
CA LEU A 46 20.11 1.23 -3.61
C LEU A 46 18.65 1.65 -3.85
N GLN A 47 17.71 1.18 -3.03
CA GLN A 47 16.30 1.51 -3.19
C GLN A 47 16.05 3.01 -2.91
N TYR A 48 16.66 3.56 -1.87
CA TYR A 48 16.59 5.00 -1.57
C TYR A 48 17.20 5.83 -2.70
N TRP A 49 18.34 5.41 -3.27
CA TRP A 49 18.93 6.05 -4.44
C TRP A 49 17.98 6.05 -5.64
N LYS A 50 17.38 4.89 -5.96
CA LYS A 50 16.40 4.78 -7.04
C LYS A 50 15.19 5.67 -6.82
N ASN A 51 14.65 5.70 -5.60
CA ASN A 51 13.50 6.54 -5.26
C ASN A 51 13.86 8.03 -5.41
N THR A 52 15.03 8.44 -4.92
CA THR A 52 15.48 9.84 -5.00
C THR A 52 15.70 10.28 -6.44
N THR A 53 16.26 9.41 -7.28
CA THR A 53 16.56 9.71 -8.68
C THR A 53 15.41 9.39 -9.63
N ALA A 54 14.25 9.01 -9.12
CA ALA A 54 13.12 8.52 -9.92
C ALA A 54 13.51 7.44 -10.94
N SER A 55 14.52 6.61 -10.62
CA SER A 55 15.12 5.62 -11.51
C SER A 55 15.72 6.17 -12.82
N LEU A 56 15.89 7.49 -12.95
CA LEU A 56 16.49 8.14 -14.13
C LEU A 56 18.00 7.91 -14.23
N SER A 57 18.66 7.59 -13.10
CA SER A 57 20.12 7.49 -13.03
C SER A 57 20.60 6.14 -12.49
N TRP A 58 21.16 5.33 -13.38
CA TRP A 58 21.85 4.07 -13.06
C TRP A 58 23.30 4.29 -12.63
N THR A 59 23.81 5.52 -12.70
CA THR A 59 25.24 5.80 -12.53
C THR A 59 25.73 5.61 -11.08
N GLY A 60 24.82 5.68 -10.10
CA GLY A 60 25.13 5.39 -8.69
C GLY A 60 25.26 3.90 -8.35
N HIS A 61 24.76 2.99 -9.20
CA HIS A 61 24.76 1.55 -8.92
C HIS A 61 26.17 0.93 -8.77
N PRO A 62 27.13 1.20 -9.67
CA PRO A 62 28.48 0.67 -9.55
C PRO A 62 29.21 1.20 -8.31
N PHE A 63 28.99 2.46 -7.95
CA PHE A 63 29.55 3.07 -6.75
C PHE A 63 29.00 2.42 -5.48
N ILE A 64 27.67 2.26 -5.39
CA ILE A 64 27.00 1.66 -4.24
C ILE A 64 27.39 0.19 -4.07
N ASN A 65 27.34 -0.61 -5.14
CA ASN A 65 27.69 -2.05 -5.10
C ASN A 65 29.19 -2.30 -4.90
N GLY A 66 30.04 -1.35 -5.31
CA GLY A 66 31.48 -1.49 -5.33
C GLY A 66 32.16 -0.82 -4.14
N LEU A 67 32.39 0.49 -4.24
CA LEU A 67 33.22 1.24 -3.30
C LEU A 67 32.51 1.39 -1.94
N LEU A 68 31.26 1.87 -1.97
CA LEU A 68 30.49 2.16 -0.76
C LEU A 68 30.20 0.90 0.07
N GLN A 69 29.86 -0.21 -0.59
CA GLN A 69 29.66 -1.49 0.07
C GLN A 69 30.91 -1.93 0.84
N ARG A 70 32.10 -1.71 0.28
CA ARG A 70 33.38 -2.06 0.90
C ARG A 70 33.73 -1.10 2.04
N GLU A 71 33.64 0.20 1.80
CA GLU A 71 34.01 1.24 2.77
C GLU A 71 33.12 1.23 4.01
N MET A 72 31.81 1.08 3.83
CA MET A 72 30.85 1.11 4.94
C MET A 72 30.47 -0.30 5.44
N SER A 73 31.01 -1.35 4.81
CA SER A 73 30.67 -2.75 5.13
C SER A 73 29.15 -3.01 5.13
N LEU A 74 28.44 -2.48 4.13
CA LEU A 74 26.98 -2.59 4.05
C LEU A 74 26.54 -4.06 4.04
N ALA A 75 25.48 -4.36 4.80
CA ALA A 75 24.94 -5.71 4.89
C ALA A 75 24.37 -6.15 3.53
N ARG A 76 24.75 -7.35 3.08
CA ARG A 76 24.26 -7.94 1.80
C ARG A 76 22.93 -8.67 1.95
N GLN A 77 22.61 -9.10 3.16
CA GLN A 77 21.34 -9.74 3.44
C GLN A 77 20.24 -8.69 3.37
N LYS A 78 19.14 -9.02 2.67
CA LYS A 78 17.95 -8.19 2.66
C LYS A 78 17.36 -8.17 4.06
N HIS A 79 16.92 -6.99 4.51
CA HIS A 79 16.09 -6.92 5.70
C HIS A 79 14.88 -7.83 5.53
N VAL A 80 14.50 -8.49 6.63
CA VAL A 80 13.17 -9.07 6.74
C VAL A 80 12.18 -7.94 6.53
N ARG A 81 11.27 -8.11 5.57
CA ARG A 81 10.21 -7.12 5.34
C ARG A 81 9.41 -6.97 6.62
N LYS A 82 9.27 -5.73 7.10
CA LYS A 82 8.35 -5.41 8.18
C LYS A 82 6.97 -5.23 7.56
N PHE A 83 5.98 -5.89 8.13
CA PHE A 83 4.59 -5.74 7.73
C PHE A 83 3.83 -5.05 8.86
N GLY A 84 2.84 -4.24 8.50
CA GLY A 84 1.89 -3.72 9.47
C GLY A 84 1.16 -4.89 10.13
N THR A 85 1.09 -4.85 11.46
CA THR A 85 0.28 -5.81 12.24
C THR A 85 -1.07 -5.20 12.60
N MET A 86 -2.01 -6.01 13.09
CA MET A 86 -3.32 -5.53 13.54
C MET A 86 -3.22 -4.38 14.56
N ILE A 87 -2.19 -4.36 15.41
CA ILE A 87 -1.97 -3.27 16.38
C ILE A 87 -1.68 -1.94 15.66
N HIS A 88 -0.86 -1.97 14.61
CA HIS A 88 -0.58 -0.76 13.81
C HIS A 88 -1.86 -0.25 13.15
N PHE A 89 -2.71 -1.16 12.67
CA PHE A 89 -3.98 -0.81 12.06
C PHE A 89 -4.98 -0.20 13.06
N VAL A 90 -5.12 -0.80 14.25
CA VAL A 90 -5.98 -0.27 15.32
C VAL A 90 -5.48 1.09 15.81
N TYR A 91 -4.16 1.29 15.88
CA TYR A 91 -3.61 2.59 16.25
C TYR A 91 -3.93 3.63 15.17
N LEU A 92 -3.69 3.30 13.90
CA LEU A 92 -3.99 4.17 12.77
C LEU A 92 -5.47 4.55 12.71
N SER A 93 -6.38 3.59 12.85
CA SER A 93 -7.82 3.84 12.88
C SER A 93 -8.20 4.74 14.04
N THR A 94 -7.62 4.54 15.23
CA THR A 94 -7.91 5.38 16.39
C THR A 94 -7.44 6.81 16.16
N GLN A 95 -6.25 7.00 15.55
CA GLN A 95 -5.76 8.35 15.23
C GLN A 95 -6.63 9.07 14.20
N LEU A 96 -7.12 8.36 13.20
CA LEU A 96 -7.98 8.93 12.17
C LEU A 96 -9.40 9.22 12.68
N TRP A 97 -10.04 8.24 13.33
CA TRP A 97 -11.47 8.31 13.65
C TRP A 97 -11.79 8.84 15.04
N LYS A 98 -10.91 8.63 16.04
CA LYS A 98 -11.19 9.02 17.44
C LYS A 98 -10.56 10.35 17.81
N TYR A 99 -9.29 10.54 17.44
CA TYR A 99 -8.54 11.73 17.86
C TYR A 99 -8.66 12.89 16.87
N ASP A 100 -9.21 12.65 15.68
CA ASP A 100 -9.45 13.65 14.64
C ASP A 100 -8.23 14.56 14.43
N TRP A 101 -7.05 13.94 14.32
CA TRP A 101 -5.78 14.66 14.36
C TRP A 101 -5.58 15.57 13.13
N HIS A 102 -6.40 15.39 12.11
CA HIS A 102 -6.41 16.16 10.88
C HIS A 102 -7.85 16.53 10.50
N GLN A 103 -8.11 17.82 10.35
CA GLN A 103 -9.36 18.31 9.82
C GLN A 103 -9.34 18.21 8.30
N TYR A 104 -10.18 17.34 7.74
CA TYR A 104 -10.40 17.24 6.31
C TYR A 104 -11.34 18.35 5.83
N ASP A 105 -11.14 18.81 4.60
CA ASP A 105 -12.03 19.78 3.96
C ASP A 105 -13.45 19.21 3.80
N SER A 106 -13.56 17.90 3.58
CA SER A 106 -14.81 17.17 3.52
C SER A 106 -14.74 15.85 4.32
N PRO A 107 -15.82 15.44 5.02
CA PRO A 107 -15.92 14.11 5.62
C PRO A 107 -15.70 12.97 4.62
N LYS A 108 -16.00 13.23 3.33
CA LYS A 108 -15.75 12.30 2.24
C LYS A 108 -14.26 11.98 2.09
N ASP A 109 -13.37 12.95 2.27
CA ASP A 109 -11.94 12.75 2.06
C ASP A 109 -11.35 11.80 3.10
N CYS A 110 -11.85 11.89 4.34
CA CYS A 110 -11.52 10.93 5.40
C CYS A 110 -12.01 9.51 5.04
N LEU A 111 -13.22 9.39 4.50
CA LEU A 111 -13.77 8.11 4.05
C LEU A 111 -12.98 7.53 2.88
N ASP A 112 -12.68 8.32 1.85
CA ASP A 112 -11.91 7.91 0.67
C ASP A 112 -10.48 7.49 1.07
N LEU A 113 -9.84 8.19 2.02
CA LEU A 113 -8.55 7.80 2.57
C LEU A 113 -8.63 6.45 3.30
N TRP A 114 -9.62 6.31 4.19
CA TRP A 114 -9.79 5.08 4.97
C TRP A 114 -10.06 3.87 4.08
N ASP A 115 -10.93 4.05 3.10
CA ASP A 115 -11.27 3.09 2.07
C ASP A 115 -10.05 2.67 1.23
N GLY A 116 -9.18 3.62 0.87
CA GLY A 116 -7.90 3.33 0.23
C GLY A 116 -6.94 2.52 1.11
N ILE A 117 -6.84 2.86 2.40
CA ILE A 117 -6.04 2.09 3.38
C ILE A 117 -6.57 0.65 3.47
N MET A 118 -7.90 0.48 3.55
CA MET A 118 -8.56 -0.82 3.64
C MET A 118 -8.28 -1.71 2.43
N LEU A 119 -8.37 -1.17 1.22
CA LEU A 119 -7.99 -1.93 0.02
C LEU A 119 -6.56 -2.43 0.10
N ASN A 120 -5.61 -1.59 0.50
CA ASN A 120 -4.21 -1.99 0.56
C ASN A 120 -3.92 -3.04 1.64
N ILE A 121 -4.78 -3.14 2.66
CA ILE A 121 -4.63 -4.12 3.73
C ILE A 121 -5.22 -5.47 3.32
N PHE A 122 -6.43 -5.46 2.76
CA PHE A 122 -7.19 -6.66 2.43
C PHE A 122 -6.94 -7.20 1.01
N THR A 123 -6.04 -6.57 0.25
CA THR A 123 -5.64 -7.04 -1.08
C THR A 123 -4.11 -7.05 -1.20
N SER A 124 -3.62 -7.82 -2.18
CA SER A 124 -2.19 -7.95 -2.48
C SER A 124 -1.66 -6.92 -3.48
N ALA A 125 -2.47 -5.98 -3.95
CA ALA A 125 -2.04 -5.02 -4.95
C ALA A 125 -1.24 -3.84 -4.35
N GLN A 126 -0.47 -3.18 -5.20
CA GLN A 126 0.24 -1.96 -4.84
C GLN A 126 -0.70 -0.76 -4.91
N VAL A 127 -0.48 0.25 -4.05
CA VAL A 127 -1.25 1.51 -4.05
C VAL A 127 -1.42 2.11 -5.45
N SER A 128 -0.35 2.14 -6.25
CA SER A 128 -0.37 2.68 -7.62
C SER A 128 -1.24 1.91 -8.60
N LYS A 129 -1.62 0.66 -8.28
CA LYS A 129 -2.59 -0.09 -9.10
C LYS A 129 -4.02 0.39 -8.87
N TYR A 130 -4.33 0.89 -7.68
CA TYR A 130 -5.68 1.31 -7.31
C TYR A 130 -5.90 2.81 -7.35
N ILE A 131 -4.83 3.59 -7.13
CA ILE A 131 -4.90 5.04 -7.14
C ILE A 131 -4.04 5.54 -8.29
N GLU A 132 -4.69 6.18 -9.27
CA GLU A 132 -3.99 6.87 -10.35
C GLU A 132 -3.42 8.18 -9.80
N SER A 133 -2.10 8.33 -9.89
CA SER A 133 -1.43 9.59 -9.55
C SER A 133 -1.57 10.58 -10.71
N THR A 134 -1.57 11.88 -10.40
CA THR A 134 -1.50 12.95 -11.41
C THR A 134 -0.26 12.82 -12.31
N ALA A 135 0.82 12.21 -11.79
CA ALA A 135 2.03 11.92 -12.58
C ALA A 135 1.87 10.75 -13.58
N CYS A 136 0.74 10.03 -13.54
CA CYS A 136 0.46 8.89 -14.40
C CYS A 136 -0.95 8.99 -15.01
N GLU A 137 -1.47 10.20 -15.19
CA GLU A 137 -2.80 10.43 -15.76
C GLU A 137 -2.93 9.79 -17.16
N GLY A 138 -4.01 9.05 -17.37
CA GLY A 138 -4.27 8.36 -18.64
C GLY A 138 -3.45 7.08 -18.83
N SER A 139 -2.77 6.60 -17.78
CA SER A 139 -2.00 5.35 -17.84
C SER A 139 -2.87 4.10 -17.76
N GLY A 140 -4.17 4.26 -17.49
CA GLY A 140 -5.09 3.15 -17.19
C GLY A 140 -4.80 2.48 -15.84
N GLN A 141 -3.97 3.11 -15.01
CA GLN A 141 -3.87 2.80 -13.58
C GLN A 141 -5.08 3.38 -12.85
N GLY A 142 -5.35 2.88 -11.65
CA GLY A 142 -6.57 3.22 -10.91
C GLY A 142 -7.56 2.05 -10.89
N LEU A 143 -8.34 1.93 -9.83
CA LEU A 143 -9.35 0.88 -9.70
C LEU A 143 -10.64 1.33 -10.39
N HIS A 144 -11.08 0.61 -11.43
CA HIS A 144 -12.35 0.88 -12.12
C HIS A 144 -13.45 -0.08 -11.67
N TYR A 145 -14.71 0.26 -11.93
CA TYR A 145 -15.85 -0.60 -11.61
C TYR A 145 -15.72 -2.01 -12.20
N LYS A 146 -15.29 -2.13 -13.46
CA LYS A 146 -15.01 -3.44 -14.09
C LYS A 146 -13.95 -4.30 -13.38
N ASP A 147 -13.12 -3.69 -12.54
CA ASP A 147 -12.05 -4.37 -11.80
C ASP A 147 -12.51 -4.86 -10.42
N VAL A 148 -13.77 -4.61 -10.04
CA VAL A 148 -14.38 -5.00 -8.76
C VAL A 148 -15.67 -5.77 -9.03
N GLU A 149 -15.84 -6.92 -8.37
CA GLU A 149 -17.10 -7.66 -8.35
C GLU A 149 -17.64 -7.72 -6.93
N PHE A 150 -18.94 -7.47 -6.78
CA PHE A 150 -19.65 -7.69 -5.53
C PHE A 150 -20.55 -8.91 -5.68
N VAL A 151 -20.47 -9.78 -4.68
CA VAL A 151 -21.08 -11.09 -4.68
C VAL A 151 -21.76 -11.33 -3.35
N ILE A 152 -22.97 -11.88 -3.40
CA ILE A 152 -23.69 -12.33 -2.22
C ILE A 152 -23.98 -13.82 -2.38
N PHE A 153 -23.65 -14.59 -1.35
CA PHE A 153 -23.79 -16.05 -1.36
C PHE A 153 -24.24 -16.56 0.01
N CYS A 154 -24.79 -17.78 0.06
CA CYS A 154 -25.07 -18.46 1.32
C CYS A 154 -23.79 -19.07 1.87
N ASN A 155 -23.39 -18.69 3.09
CA ASN A 155 -22.25 -19.30 3.77
C ASN A 155 -22.59 -20.73 4.27
N GLU A 156 -21.61 -21.41 4.87
CA GLU A 156 -21.75 -22.77 5.40
C GLU A 156 -22.84 -22.90 6.49
N HIS A 157 -23.26 -21.78 7.08
CA HIS A 157 -24.32 -21.69 8.08
C HIS A 157 -25.69 -21.35 7.47
N GLY A 158 -25.82 -21.29 6.14
CA GLY A 158 -27.06 -20.93 5.44
C GLY A 158 -27.42 -19.44 5.58
N GLN A 159 -26.47 -18.59 5.98
CA GLN A 159 -26.68 -17.16 6.13
C GLN A 159 -26.14 -16.40 4.92
N PRO A 160 -26.78 -15.30 4.50
CA PRO A 160 -26.26 -14.46 3.42
C PRO A 160 -24.95 -13.78 3.85
N GLU A 161 -23.92 -13.92 3.02
CA GLU A 161 -22.65 -13.24 3.18
C GLU A 161 -22.34 -12.37 1.96
N PHE A 162 -21.99 -11.12 2.23
CA PHE A 162 -21.64 -10.12 1.23
C PHE A 162 -20.12 -10.08 1.09
N THR A 163 -19.61 -10.24 -0.13
CA THR A 163 -18.18 -10.21 -0.41
C THR A 163 -17.85 -9.34 -1.61
N MET A 164 -16.59 -8.92 -1.68
CA MET A 164 -16.03 -8.12 -2.75
C MET A 164 -14.75 -8.79 -3.25
N GLU A 165 -14.71 -9.07 -4.54
CA GLU A 165 -13.51 -9.52 -5.23
C GLU A 165 -12.90 -8.36 -6.01
N VAL A 166 -11.62 -8.10 -5.78
CA VAL A 166 -10.85 -7.10 -6.55
C VAL A 166 -9.94 -7.85 -7.53
N LYS A 167 -10.23 -7.73 -8.82
CA LYS A 167 -9.53 -8.47 -9.89
C LYS A 167 -8.14 -7.93 -10.19
N LYS A 168 -7.86 -6.69 -9.78
CA LYS A 168 -6.53 -6.08 -9.93
C LYS A 168 -5.61 -6.53 -8.80
N ASP A 169 -4.55 -7.22 -9.18
CA ASP A 169 -3.55 -7.77 -8.27
C ASP A 169 -2.15 -7.20 -8.53
N GLY A 170 -1.24 -7.37 -7.58
CA GLY A 170 0.18 -7.05 -7.71
C GLY A 170 0.84 -7.85 -8.83
N LYS A 171 1.88 -7.28 -9.46
CA LYS A 171 2.59 -7.93 -10.56
C LYS A 171 3.15 -9.29 -10.13
N GLY A 172 2.64 -10.36 -10.74
CA GLY A 172 3.09 -11.75 -10.51
C GLY A 172 2.48 -12.43 -9.28
N MET A 173 1.54 -11.79 -8.58
CA MET A 173 0.90 -12.35 -7.38
C MET A 173 -0.14 -13.42 -7.73
N THR A 174 -0.92 -13.22 -8.80
CA THR A 174 -1.89 -14.21 -9.32
C THR A 174 -1.26 -15.56 -9.67
N ALA A 175 -0.01 -15.55 -10.14
CA ALA A 175 0.72 -16.77 -10.49
C ALA A 175 1.48 -17.40 -9.29
N MET A 176 1.59 -16.67 -8.17
CA MET A 176 2.36 -17.08 -7.00
C MET A 176 1.60 -16.78 -5.70
N PRO A 177 0.44 -17.44 -5.46
CA PRO A 177 -0.42 -17.15 -4.32
C PRO A 177 0.27 -17.35 -2.96
N TRP A 178 1.25 -18.26 -2.86
CA TRP A 178 2.07 -18.47 -1.65
C TRP A 178 3.01 -17.30 -1.32
N ARG A 179 3.12 -16.30 -2.20
CA ARG A 179 3.83 -15.04 -1.93
C ARG A 179 2.90 -13.94 -1.42
N ASN A 180 1.58 -14.17 -1.43
CA ASN A 180 0.63 -13.22 -0.87
C ASN A 180 0.96 -13.01 0.61
N PRO A 181 0.95 -11.76 1.10
CA PRO A 181 1.11 -11.52 2.52
C PRO A 181 -0.02 -12.23 3.27
N GLU A 182 0.32 -13.13 4.18
CA GLU A 182 -0.64 -13.65 5.15
C GLU A 182 -0.85 -12.57 6.22
N HIS A 183 -1.98 -11.87 6.16
CA HIS A 183 -2.39 -10.96 7.21
C HIS A 183 -3.26 -11.68 8.26
N SER A 184 -3.15 -11.24 9.51
CA SER A 184 -3.97 -11.71 10.64
C SER A 184 -5.41 -11.21 10.60
N LEU A 185 -5.73 -10.31 9.67
CA LEU A 185 -7.08 -9.81 9.44
C LEU A 185 -7.75 -10.72 8.42
N HIS A 186 -8.50 -11.71 8.87
CA HIS A 186 -9.29 -12.56 7.98
C HIS A 186 -10.67 -11.96 7.77
N GLN A 187 -11.17 -11.99 6.53
CA GLN A 187 -12.60 -11.77 6.29
C GLN A 187 -13.38 -12.94 6.93
N GLY A 188 -14.48 -12.65 7.62
CA GLY A 188 -15.48 -13.66 8.01
C GLY A 188 -15.28 -14.44 9.32
N SER A 189 -14.19 -14.29 10.08
CA SER A 189 -13.91 -15.19 11.24
C SER A 189 -13.90 -14.57 12.65
N GLY A 190 -14.68 -13.50 12.90
CA GLY A 190 -14.91 -13.06 14.28
C GLY A 190 -15.63 -11.72 14.45
N GLN A 191 -15.94 -11.38 15.71
CA GLN A 191 -16.35 -10.04 16.14
C GLN A 191 -15.17 -9.07 15.98
N HIS A 192 -14.85 -8.71 14.74
CA HIS A 192 -13.91 -7.63 14.49
C HIS A 192 -14.60 -6.28 14.73
N PRO A 193 -13.86 -5.27 15.22
CA PRO A 193 -14.38 -3.91 15.24
C PRO A 193 -14.90 -3.50 13.86
N LEU A 194 -15.98 -2.71 13.79
CA LEU A 194 -16.55 -2.23 12.52
C LEU A 194 -15.52 -1.53 11.62
N MET A 195 -14.55 -0.85 12.23
CA MET A 195 -13.41 -0.25 11.54
C MET A 195 -12.51 -1.26 10.82
N CYS A 196 -12.67 -2.57 11.02
CA CYS A 196 -11.93 -3.61 10.31
C CYS A 196 -12.75 -4.22 9.17
N ASN A 197 -13.96 -3.72 8.89
CA ASN A 197 -14.78 -4.21 7.78
C ASN A 197 -14.39 -3.48 6.47
N PRO A 198 -13.69 -4.15 5.52
CA PRO A 198 -13.26 -3.51 4.28
C PRO A 198 -14.40 -3.17 3.33
N LEU A 199 -15.57 -3.81 3.49
CA LEU A 199 -16.73 -3.62 2.63
C LEU A 199 -17.51 -2.36 3.02
N LEU A 200 -17.56 -2.05 4.31
CA LEU A 200 -18.41 -0.99 4.86
C LEU A 200 -18.17 0.37 4.18
N THR A 201 -16.90 0.81 4.16
CA THR A 201 -16.53 2.11 3.57
C THR A 201 -16.77 2.12 2.07
N ARG A 202 -16.39 1.05 1.37
CA ARG A 202 -16.51 0.93 -0.09
C ARG A 202 -17.97 0.96 -0.53
N VAL A 203 -18.82 0.14 0.10
CA VAL A 203 -20.25 0.06 -0.22
C VAL A 203 -20.93 1.40 0.05
N ALA A 204 -20.61 2.07 1.16
CA ALA A 204 -21.13 3.40 1.46
C ALA A 204 -20.76 4.43 0.37
N ILE A 205 -19.49 4.45 -0.06
CA ILE A 205 -19.02 5.35 -1.13
C ILE A 205 -19.73 5.05 -2.46
N LEU A 206 -19.91 3.78 -2.81
CA LEU A 206 -20.53 3.36 -4.07
C LEU A 206 -22.03 3.64 -4.12
N LEU A 207 -22.74 3.40 -3.00
CA LEU A 207 -24.14 3.79 -2.84
C LEU A 207 -24.33 5.30 -2.95
N ALA A 208 -23.51 6.08 -2.26
CA ALA A 208 -23.58 7.55 -2.31
C ALA A 208 -23.31 8.09 -3.73
N LYS A 209 -22.57 7.35 -4.56
CA LYS A 209 -22.33 7.67 -5.98
C LYS A 209 -23.42 7.15 -6.93
N GLY A 210 -24.36 6.33 -6.45
CA GLY A 210 -25.33 5.63 -7.30
C GLY A 210 -24.65 4.70 -8.31
N ALA A 211 -23.58 4.01 -7.91
CA ALA A 211 -22.76 3.21 -8.83
C ALA A 211 -23.38 1.83 -9.17
N PHE A 212 -24.22 1.30 -8.28
CA PHE A 212 -24.87 0.01 -8.47
C PHE A 212 -26.11 0.17 -9.36
N HIS A 213 -26.25 -0.70 -10.36
CA HIS A 213 -27.39 -0.68 -11.27
C HIS A 213 -28.68 -1.16 -10.60
N ASP A 214 -28.57 -2.25 -9.84
CA ASP A 214 -29.72 -3.01 -9.33
C ASP A 214 -30.16 -2.57 -7.93
N TYR A 215 -29.34 -1.80 -7.22
CA TYR A 215 -29.56 -1.45 -5.80
C TYR A 215 -29.17 0.01 -5.52
N GLN A 216 -30.13 0.84 -5.11
CA GLN A 216 -29.93 2.26 -4.84
C GLN A 216 -29.82 2.58 -3.36
N THR A 217 -30.32 1.72 -2.49
CA THR A 217 -30.37 1.98 -1.04
C THR A 217 -29.64 0.91 -0.23
N VAL A 218 -29.24 1.29 1.00
CA VAL A 218 -28.69 0.34 1.98
C VAL A 218 -29.70 -0.75 2.30
N ASP A 219 -30.98 -0.39 2.45
CA ASP A 219 -32.04 -1.34 2.78
C ASP A 219 -32.22 -2.37 1.66
N GLU A 220 -32.16 -1.95 0.40
CA GLU A 220 -32.20 -2.87 -0.73
C GLU A 220 -31.05 -3.87 -0.71
N LEU A 221 -29.82 -3.44 -0.40
CA LEU A 221 -28.65 -4.33 -0.28
C LEU A 221 -28.76 -5.29 0.90
N LEU A 222 -29.28 -4.82 2.05
CA LEU A 222 -29.39 -5.64 3.27
C LEU A 222 -30.55 -6.65 3.19
N ASN A 223 -31.56 -6.39 2.35
CA ASN A 223 -32.75 -7.24 2.20
C ASN A 223 -32.71 -8.11 0.92
N ILE A 224 -31.53 -8.34 0.34
CA ILE A 224 -31.40 -9.20 -0.83
C ILE A 224 -31.82 -10.63 -0.47
N VAL A 225 -32.84 -11.11 -1.18
CA VAL A 225 -33.31 -12.49 -1.04
C VAL A 225 -32.41 -13.37 -1.91
N LEU A 226 -31.64 -14.24 -1.25
CA LEU A 226 -30.80 -15.21 -1.95
C LEU A 226 -31.65 -16.33 -2.57
N PRO A 227 -31.30 -16.80 -3.78
CA PRO A 227 -31.91 -18.01 -4.36
C PRO A 227 -31.54 -19.26 -3.53
N GLU A 228 -32.41 -20.28 -3.53
CA GLU A 228 -32.22 -21.54 -2.77
C GLU A 228 -30.88 -22.22 -3.08
N GLU A 229 -30.41 -22.10 -4.33
CA GLU A 229 -29.04 -22.39 -4.73
C GLU A 229 -28.57 -21.23 -5.62
N GLY A 230 -27.51 -20.52 -5.22
CA GLY A 230 -26.88 -19.58 -6.13
C GLY A 230 -26.06 -18.46 -5.49
N ILE A 231 -25.47 -17.69 -6.40
CA ILE A 231 -24.69 -16.50 -6.13
C ILE A 231 -25.42 -15.32 -6.79
N VAL A 232 -25.68 -14.25 -6.04
CA VAL A 232 -26.15 -12.98 -6.60
C VAL A 232 -24.94 -12.11 -6.89
N ARG A 233 -24.77 -11.71 -8.16
CA ARG A 233 -23.75 -10.75 -8.59
C ARG A 233 -24.38 -9.38 -8.73
N ILE A 234 -23.75 -8.35 -8.18
CA ILE A 234 -24.22 -6.97 -8.31
C ILE A 234 -23.60 -6.34 -9.55
N HIS A 235 -24.43 -5.75 -10.40
CA HIS A 235 -24.00 -5.08 -11.62
C HIS A 235 -23.77 -3.59 -11.43
N TRP A 236 -22.86 -3.06 -12.24
CA TRP A 236 -22.54 -1.64 -12.34
C TRP A 236 -23.45 -0.97 -13.38
N HIS A 237 -23.71 0.33 -13.22
CA HIS A 237 -24.27 1.17 -14.27
C HIS A 237 -23.30 1.38 -15.44
#